data_AF-A0A7W8IRM6-F1
#
_entry.id   AF-A0A7W8IRM6-F1
#
_cell.length_a   1.000
_cell.length_b   1.000
_cell.length_c   1.000
_cell.angle_alpha   90.00
_cell.angle_beta   90.00
_cell.angle_gamma   90.00
#
_symmetry.space_group_name_H-M   'P 1'
#
loop_
_entity.id
_entity.type
_entity.pdbx_description
1 polymer ?
#
loop_
_entity_poly.entity_id
_entity_poly.type
_entity_poly.pdbx_seq_one_letter_code
_entity_poly.pdbx_strand_id
1 'polypeptide(L)' 'MNEVLGDEKGNGGIILNPQALELAKRIVELDLQRDAVFEQLIVLVGERAYELLRAVQNQG' A
#
# COMPACT_ATOMS: atom_id res chain seq x y z
N MET A 1 15.11 -19.44 0.96
CA MET A 1 15.24 -19.17 -0.49
C MET A 1 15.00 -17.68 -0.66
N ASN A 2 15.96 -16.93 -1.18
CA ASN A 2 15.78 -15.50 -1.46
C ASN A 2 15.30 -15.38 -2.90
N GLU A 3 14.18 -14.70 -3.11
CA GLU A 3 13.61 -14.43 -4.43
C GLU A 3 14.31 -13.19 -5.01
N VAL A 4 14.96 -13.32 -6.17
CA VAL A 4 15.69 -12.24 -6.85
C VAL A 4 14.80 -11.73 -7.99
N LEU A 5 14.49 -10.43 -7.98
CA LEU A 5 13.74 -9.75 -9.05
C LEU A 5 14.62 -8.70 -9.74
N GLY A 6 15.02 -8.98 -11.00
CA GLY A 6 15.73 -8.10 -11.96
C GLY A 6 17.23 -7.89 -11.68
N ASP A 7 18.16 -7.70 -12.61
CA ASP A 7 18.26 -7.71 -14.09
C ASP A 7 19.73 -8.13 -14.37
N GLU A 8 20.01 -8.75 -15.52
CA GLU A 8 21.33 -9.24 -15.96
C GLU A 8 22.37 -8.14 -16.19
N LYS A 9 22.06 -6.89 -15.79
CA LYS A 9 22.94 -5.72 -15.92
C LYS A 9 23.18 -5.05 -14.58
N GLY A 10 24.01 -5.72 -13.76
CA GLY A 10 25.14 -5.07 -13.07
C GLY A 10 24.91 -3.76 -12.33
N ASN A 11 23.81 -3.60 -11.58
CA ASN A 11 23.71 -2.61 -10.52
C ASN A 11 22.92 -3.19 -9.33
N GLY A 12 23.67 -3.66 -8.32
CA GLY A 12 23.19 -3.98 -6.97
C GLY A 12 21.97 -4.89 -6.91
N GLY A 13 22.17 -6.21 -7.04
CA GLY A 13 21.12 -7.18 -6.74
C GLY A 13 20.60 -6.94 -5.32
N ILE A 14 19.36 -6.45 -5.20
CA ILE A 14 18.73 -6.25 -3.90
C ILE A 14 18.52 -7.63 -3.30
N ILE A 15 19.24 -7.97 -2.24
CA ILE A 15 18.89 -9.12 -1.41
C ILE A 15 17.58 -8.75 -0.72
N LEU A 16 16.47 -9.10 -1.36
CA LEU A 16 15.14 -8.90 -0.80
C LEU A 16 14.98 -9.88 0.37
N ASN A 17 14.91 -9.36 1.59
CA ASN A 17 14.41 -10.13 2.72
C ASN A 17 13.02 -10.67 2.31
N PRO A 18 12.79 -12.00 2.26
CA PRO A 18 11.52 -12.55 1.82
C PRO A 18 10.33 -12.01 2.61
N GLN A 19 10.51 -11.74 3.91
CA GLN A 19 9.48 -11.12 4.74
C GLN A 19 9.18 -9.69 4.30
N ALA A 20 10.20 -8.91 3.91
CA ALA A 20 10.02 -7.56 3.40
C ALA A 20 9.28 -7.57 2.05
N LEU A 21 9.58 -8.55 1.18
CA LEU A 21 8.86 -8.72 -0.09
C LEU A 21 7.38 -9.07 0.14
N GLU A 22 7.09 -10.00 1.05
CA GLU A 22 5.70 -10.34 1.40
C GLU A 22 4.96 -9.16 2.03
N LEU A 23 5.62 -8.37 2.89
CA LEU A 23 5.05 -7.14 3.43
C LEU A 23 4.77 -6.12 2.32
N ALA A 24 5.66 -5.96 1.34
CA ALA A 24 5.46 -5.06 0.21
C ALA A 24 4.26 -5.49 -0.65
N LYS A 25 4.14 -6.79 -0.96
CA LYS A 25 2.96 -7.34 -1.65
C LYS A 25 1.68 -7.05 -0.85
N ARG A 26 1.72 -7.26 0.46
CA ARG A 26 0.59 -7.00 1.35
C ARG A 26 0.18 -5.53 1.40
N ILE A 27 1.15 -4.61 1.38
CA ILE A 27 0.87 -3.16 1.31
C ILE A 27 0.11 -2.82 0.04
N VAL A 28 0.54 -3.36 -1.11
CA VAL A 28 -0.16 -3.12 -2.39
C VAL A 28 -1.61 -3.63 -2.35
N GLU A 29 -1.84 -4.82 -1.78
CA GLU A 29 -3.20 -5.34 -1.59
C GLU A 29 -4.05 -4.43 -0.67
N LEU A 30 -3.47 -3.95 0.42
CA LEU A 30 -4.14 -3.05 1.35
C LEU A 30 -4.46 -1.69 0.72
N ASP A 31 -3.57 -1.16 -0.12
CA ASP A 31 -3.82 0.09 -0.84
C ASP A 31 -5.00 -0.04 -1.81
N LEU A 32 -5.08 -1.15 -2.55
CA LEU A 32 -6.24 -1.43 -3.41
C LEU A 32 -7.55 -1.53 -2.61
N GLN A 33 -7.51 -2.20 -1.46
CA GLN A 33 -8.67 -2.30 -0.57
C GLN A 33 -9.05 -0.93 0.02
N ARG A 34 -8.06 -0.14 0.42
CA ARG A 34 -8.25 1.22 0.93
C ARG A 34 -8.96 2.07 -0.10
N ASP A 35 -8.53 2.03 -1.37
CA ASP A 35 -9.13 2.83 -2.43
C ASP A 35 -10.59 2.43 -2.68
N ALA A 36 -10.90 1.13 -2.74
CA ALA A 36 -12.27 0.63 -2.90
C ALA A 36 -13.20 1.01 -1.73
N VAL A 37 -12.69 1.03 -0.49
CA VAL A 37 -13.47 1.47 0.68
C VAL A 37 -13.59 3.00 0.70
N PHE A 38 -12.56 3.72 0.25
CA PHE A 38 -12.59 5.17 0.17
C PHE A 38 -13.59 5.67 -0.87
N GLU A 39 -13.76 4.97 -2.00
CA GLU A 39 -14.85 5.25 -2.95
C GLU A 39 -16.23 5.14 -2.29
N GLN A 40 -16.45 4.11 -1.46
CA GLN A 40 -17.71 3.98 -0.72
C GLN A 40 -17.89 5.13 0.30
N LEU A 41 -16.81 5.57 0.93
CA LEU A 41 -16.85 6.74 1.81
C LEU A 41 -17.24 8.00 1.03
N ILE A 42 -16.68 8.22 -0.16
CA ILE A 42 -17.05 9.34 -1.05
C ILE A 42 -18.53 9.27 -1.41
N VAL A 43 -19.08 8.10 -1.72
CA VAL A 43 -20.52 7.95 -2.00
C VAL A 43 -21.39 8.40 -0.82
N LEU A 44 -20.93 8.17 0.42
CA LEU A 44 -21.70 8.49 1.63
C LEU A 44 -21.61 9.96 2.04
N VAL A 45 -20.43 10.57 1.96
CA VAL A 45 -20.17 11.91 2.52
C VAL A 45 -19.65 12.93 1.51
N GLY A 46 -19.54 12.56 0.24
CA GLY A 46 -19.10 13.40 -0.86
C GLY A 46 -17.69 13.95 -0.63
N GLU A 47 -17.52 15.24 -0.91
CA GLU A 47 -16.24 15.96 -0.80
C GLU A 47 -15.65 15.94 0.63
N ARG A 48 -16.48 15.70 1.65
CA ARG A 48 -16.04 15.62 3.06
C ARG A 48 -15.33 14.32 3.41
N ALA A 49 -15.26 13.35 2.48
CA ALA A 49 -14.61 12.06 2.71
C ALA A 49 -13.13 12.21 3.14
N TYR A 50 -12.40 13.13 2.51
CA TYR A 50 -11.01 13.43 2.86
C TYR A 50 -10.87 14.04 4.26
N GLU A 51 -11.73 14.99 4.60
CA GLU A 51 -11.71 15.63 5.93
C GLU A 51 -12.01 14.61 7.03
N LEU A 52 -13.03 13.77 6.82
CA LEU A 52 -13.41 12.74 7.77
C LEU A 52 -12.30 11.69 7.95
N LEU A 53 -11.73 11.21 6.85
CA LEU A 53 -10.60 10.28 6.91
C LEU A 53 -9.42 10.88 7.69
N ARG A 54 -9.08 12.14 7.41
CA ARG A 54 -7.99 12.85 8.11
C ARG A 54 -8.29 13.07 9.59
N ALA A 55 -9.54 13.36 9.94
CA ALA A 55 -9.96 13.49 11.33
C ALA A 55 -9.74 12.19 12.12
N VAL A 56 -10.05 11.03 11.52
CA VAL A 56 -9.80 9.72 12.14
C VAL A 56 -8.31 9.40 12.21
N GLN A 57 -7.54 9.66 11.14
CA GLN A 57 -6.09 9.40 11.11
C GLN A 57 -5.31 10.20 12.16
N ASN A 58 -5.76 11.43 12.47
CA ASN A 58 -5.13 12.29 13.47
C ASN A 58 -5.52 11.96 14.92
N GLN A 59 -6.39 10.98 15.15
CA GLN A 59 -6.76 10.51 16.49
C GLN A 59 -5.87 9.35 16.99
N GLY A 60 -4.90 8.92 16.19
CA GLY A 60 -3.92 7.89 16.53
C GLY A 60 -2.75 8.40 17.36
#